data_AF-V9MDB7-F1
#
_entry.id   AF-V9MDB7-F1
#
_cell.length_a   1.000
_cell.length_b   1.000
_cell.length_c   1.000
_cell.angle_alpha   90.00
_cell.angle_beta   90.00
_cell.angle_gamma   90.00
#
_symmetry.space_group_name_H-M   'P 1'
#
loop_
_entity.id
_entity.type
_entity.pdbx_description
1 polymer ?
#
loop_
_entity_poly.entity_id
_entity_poly.type
_entity_poly.pdbx_seq_one_letter_code
_entity_poly.pdbx_strand_id
1 'polypeptide(L)'
;CHNIEVSNALVDKLLLRFKDDWKSALGIFRWAGLRPGYKHRPEAYEMMVDILGKMKQMDQMRELLEEMNRNHLVTLNTVGKAMRRFSGAGKWEDAVRMFDELGTFGLEKNTESMNLLLDTLCKEGKVEQARPIFLELKSHILPNAYTFNIFIHGWCKANLVDEAHWTLQEMKGHAFRPCVISYSTIILFYCRQYNFAKVYELLDEMEAQGCPP
;
A
#
# COMPACT_ATOMS: atom_id res chain seq x y z
N CYS A 1 32.11 -3.24 -32.00
CA CYS A 1 31.60 -3.47 -30.64
C CYS A 1 30.47 -4.48 -30.70
N HIS A 2 30.62 -5.63 -30.06
CA HIS A 2 29.60 -6.69 -30.03
C HIS A 2 28.25 -6.12 -29.56
N ASN A 3 27.18 -6.41 -30.30
CA ASN A 3 25.81 -6.10 -29.87
C ASN A 3 25.59 -6.83 -28.53
N ILE A 4 25.55 -6.08 -27.44
CA ILE A 4 25.13 -6.62 -26.15
C ILE A 4 23.68 -7.05 -26.33
N GLU A 5 23.42 -8.35 -26.23
CA GLU A 5 22.07 -8.88 -26.23
C GLU A 5 21.37 -8.45 -24.96
N VAL A 6 20.35 -7.60 -25.10
CA VAL A 6 19.61 -7.08 -23.95
C VAL A 6 18.58 -8.11 -23.53
N SER A 7 18.80 -8.71 -22.36
CA SER A 7 17.87 -9.63 -21.72
C SER A 7 17.16 -8.96 -20.55
N ASN A 8 15.97 -9.45 -20.20
CA ASN A 8 15.21 -8.96 -19.04
C ASN A 8 16.04 -9.07 -17.74
N ALA A 9 16.72 -10.21 -17.54
CA ALA A 9 17.56 -10.43 -16.36
C ALA A 9 18.73 -9.44 -16.26
N LEU A 10 19.29 -8.99 -17.40
CA LEU A 10 20.31 -7.94 -17.41
C LEU A 10 19.70 -6.60 -17.00
N VAL A 11 18.56 -6.24 -17.56
CA VAL A 11 17.86 -4.98 -17.25
C VAL A 11 17.49 -4.93 -15.77
N ASP A 12 16.87 -5.97 -15.21
CA ASP A 12 16.49 -6.02 -13.80
C ASP A 12 17.71 -5.85 -12.86
N LYS A 13 18.83 -6.53 -13.18
CA LYS A 13 20.08 -6.38 -12.41
C LYS A 13 20.62 -4.95 -12.47
N LEU A 14 20.56 -4.31 -13.63
CA LEU A 14 21.03 -2.93 -13.80
C LEU A 14 20.11 -1.94 -13.08
N LEU A 15 18.79 -2.10 -13.18
CA LEU A 15 17.84 -1.26 -12.45
C LEU A 15 18.04 -1.39 -10.94
N LEU A 16 18.27 -2.61 -10.44
CA LEU A 16 18.58 -2.84 -9.03
C LEU A 16 19.91 -2.18 -8.62
N ARG A 17 20.93 -2.25 -9.48
CA ARG A 17 22.25 -1.62 -9.24
C ARG A 17 22.15 -0.09 -9.15
N PHE A 18 21.30 0.52 -9.96
CA PHE A 18 21.10 1.97 -10.01
C PHE A 18 19.84 2.44 -9.27
N LYS A 19 19.31 1.66 -8.33
CA LYS A 19 18.05 1.97 -7.63
C LYS A 19 18.06 3.30 -6.87
N ASP A 20 19.24 3.80 -6.52
CA ASP A 20 19.47 5.06 -5.79
C ASP A 20 19.92 6.21 -6.72
N ASP A 21 20.03 5.96 -8.04
CA ASP A 21 20.27 6.97 -9.08
C ASP A 21 19.21 6.82 -10.18
N TRP A 22 18.11 7.55 -10.00
CA TRP A 22 16.97 7.46 -10.90
C TRP A 22 17.31 7.86 -12.35
N LYS A 23 18.29 8.76 -12.56
CA LYS A 23 18.67 9.19 -13.92
C LYS A 23 19.36 8.06 -14.66
N SER A 24 20.30 7.40 -13.99
CA SER A 24 20.98 6.21 -14.56
C SER A 24 20.00 5.07 -14.76
N ALA A 25 19.13 4.77 -13.79
CA ALA A 25 18.11 3.74 -13.92
C ALA A 25 17.15 4.02 -15.09
N LEU A 26 16.64 5.25 -15.20
CA LEU A 26 15.76 5.66 -16.29
C LEU A 26 16.47 5.63 -17.64
N GLY A 27 17.73 6.08 -17.70
CA GLY A 27 18.55 6.01 -18.91
C GLY A 27 18.73 4.58 -19.41
N ILE A 28 19.02 3.64 -18.50
CA ILE A 28 19.14 2.20 -18.81
C ILE A 28 17.80 1.63 -19.26
N PHE A 29 16.72 1.98 -18.56
CA PHE A 29 15.38 1.55 -18.91
C PHE A 29 15.04 1.98 -20.34
N ARG A 30 15.16 3.28 -20.66
CA ARG A 30 14.89 3.83 -21.99
C ARG A 30 15.81 3.22 -23.05
N TRP A 31 17.10 3.08 -22.76
CA TRP A 31 18.08 2.47 -23.66
C TRP A 31 17.72 1.01 -24.02
N ALA A 32 17.29 0.22 -23.04
CA ALA A 32 16.87 -1.16 -23.26
C ALA A 32 15.62 -1.21 -24.16
N GLY A 33 14.61 -0.37 -23.88
CA GLY A 33 13.38 -0.28 -24.66
C GLY A 33 13.58 0.12 -26.14
N LEU A 34 14.69 0.80 -26.47
CA LEU A 34 15.04 1.16 -27.85
C LEU A 34 15.66 0.00 -28.65
N ARG A 35 15.95 -1.14 -28.02
CA ARG A 35 16.59 -2.27 -28.70
C ARG A 35 15.59 -3.05 -29.57
N PRO A 36 15.91 -3.32 -30.85
CA PRO A 36 15.05 -4.11 -31.72
C PRO A 36 14.69 -5.46 -31.09
N GLY A 37 13.40 -5.77 -31.01
CA GLY A 37 12.89 -7.04 -30.48
C GLY A 37 12.82 -7.14 -28.95
N TYR A 38 13.35 -6.15 -28.22
CA TYR A 38 13.24 -6.12 -26.76
C TYR A 38 11.93 -5.44 -26.32
N LYS A 39 11.26 -6.01 -25.32
CA LYS A 39 10.11 -5.41 -24.64
C LYS A 39 10.30 -5.56 -23.14
N HIS A 40 10.08 -4.48 -22.41
CA HIS A 40 10.08 -4.52 -20.95
C HIS A 40 8.95 -5.41 -20.44
N ARG A 41 9.27 -6.20 -19.41
CA ARG A 41 8.24 -6.89 -18.64
C ARG A 41 7.60 -5.94 -17.62
N PRO A 42 6.40 -6.25 -17.13
CA PRO A 42 5.74 -5.48 -16.08
C PRO A 42 6.63 -5.24 -14.86
N GLU A 43 7.46 -6.21 -14.47
CA GLU A 43 8.34 -6.11 -13.30
C GLU A 43 9.36 -4.98 -13.44
N ALA A 44 9.93 -4.77 -14.64
CA ALA A 44 10.90 -3.71 -14.88
C ALA A 44 10.24 -2.32 -14.78
N TYR A 45 9.01 -2.18 -15.28
CA TYR A 45 8.22 -0.97 -15.09
C TYR A 45 7.91 -0.73 -13.61
N GLU A 46 7.49 -1.76 -12.88
CA GLU A 46 7.21 -1.65 -11.45
C GLU A 46 8.46 -1.27 -10.64
N MET A 47 9.64 -1.78 -11.00
CA MET A 47 10.91 -1.36 -10.39
C MET A 47 11.19 0.12 -10.66
N MET A 48 10.94 0.60 -11.88
CA MET A 48 11.13 2.00 -12.21
C MET A 48 10.14 2.92 -11.50
N VAL A 49 8.85 2.54 -11.39
CA VAL A 49 7.86 3.26 -10.57
C VAL A 49 8.35 3.36 -9.12
N ASP A 50 8.88 2.28 -8.56
CA ASP A 50 9.41 2.25 -7.21
C ASP A 50 10.62 3.17 -7.02
N ILE A 51 11.59 3.13 -7.95
CA ILE A 51 12.80 3.96 -7.94
C ILE A 51 12.45 5.44 -8.06
N LEU A 52 11.64 5.81 -9.05
CA LEU A 52 11.25 7.20 -9.30
C LEU A 52 10.49 7.77 -8.09
N GLY A 53 9.56 6.98 -7.54
CA GLY A 53 8.80 7.36 -6.35
C GLY A 53 9.68 7.54 -5.11
N LYS A 54 10.65 6.65 -4.86
CA LYS A 54 11.61 6.77 -3.72
C LYS A 54 12.45 8.03 -3.84
N MET A 55 12.86 8.37 -5.05
CA MET A 55 13.64 9.56 -5.37
C MET A 55 12.78 10.82 -5.55
N LYS A 56 11.48 10.74 -5.21
CA LYS A 56 10.48 11.82 -5.28
C LYS A 56 10.31 12.44 -6.67
N GLN A 57 10.66 11.70 -7.73
CA GLN A 57 10.48 12.11 -9.11
C GLN A 57 9.05 11.80 -9.59
N MET A 58 8.08 12.54 -9.04
CA MET A 58 6.66 12.23 -9.21
C MET A 58 6.15 12.43 -10.64
N ASP A 59 6.68 13.42 -11.35
CA ASP A 59 6.27 13.70 -12.73
C ASP A 59 6.74 12.57 -13.65
N GLN A 60 8.00 12.16 -13.51
CA GLN A 60 8.56 11.03 -14.24
C GLN A 60 7.88 9.70 -13.90
N MET A 61 7.51 9.50 -12.63
CA MET A 61 6.74 8.33 -12.21
C MET A 61 5.35 8.32 -12.87
N ARG A 62 4.69 9.48 -12.98
CA ARG A 62 3.38 9.62 -13.64
C ARG A 62 3.46 9.36 -15.14
N GLU A 63 4.45 9.93 -15.83
CA GLU A 63 4.71 9.66 -17.25
C GLU A 63 4.88 8.15 -17.52
N LEU A 64 5.59 7.45 -16.63
CA LEU A 64 5.80 6.02 -16.75
C LEU A 64 4.50 5.22 -16.52
N LEU A 65 3.66 5.63 -15.57
CA LEU A 65 2.36 5.01 -15.33
C LEU A 65 1.41 5.21 -16.51
N GLU A 66 1.41 6.38 -17.15
CA GLU A 66 0.65 6.63 -18.36
C GLU A 66 1.11 5.74 -19.53
N GLU A 67 2.42 5.52 -19.65
CA GLU A 67 2.99 4.58 -20.61
C GLU A 67 2.57 3.13 -20.33
N MET A 68 2.61 2.70 -19.06
CA MET A 68 2.09 1.39 -18.68
C MET A 68 0.60 1.25 -19.02
N ASN A 69 -0.18 2.31 -18.80
CA ASN A 69 -1.62 2.30 -19.07
C ASN A 69 -1.92 2.16 -20.57
N ARG A 70 -1.21 2.92 -21.42
CA ARG A 70 -1.32 2.80 -22.89
C ARG A 70 -1.00 1.39 -23.40
N ASN A 71 -0.14 0.66 -22.69
CA ASN A 71 0.25 -0.71 -23.02
C ASN A 71 -0.57 -1.78 -22.27
N HIS A 72 -1.59 -1.38 -21.49
CA HIS A 72 -2.39 -2.28 -20.65
C HIS A 72 -1.55 -3.16 -19.69
N LEU A 73 -0.48 -2.58 -19.14
CA LEU A 73 0.43 -3.25 -18.22
C LEU A 73 0.16 -2.91 -16.74
N VAL A 74 -0.77 -2.01 -16.45
CA VAL A 74 -1.06 -1.57 -15.08
C VAL A 74 -1.81 -2.66 -14.33
N THR A 75 -1.27 -3.04 -13.17
CA THR A 75 -1.89 -3.99 -12.24
C THR A 75 -2.28 -3.29 -10.95
N LEU A 76 -3.11 -3.93 -10.13
CA LEU A 76 -3.41 -3.44 -8.78
C LEU A 76 -2.13 -3.27 -7.93
N ASN A 77 -1.14 -4.15 -8.12
CA ASN A 77 0.18 -4.03 -7.48
C ASN A 77 0.95 -2.78 -7.94
N THR A 78 0.92 -2.47 -9.24
CA THR A 78 1.52 -1.23 -9.78
C THR A 78 0.88 0.00 -9.13
N VAL A 79 -0.46 0.03 -9.07
CA VAL A 79 -1.21 1.11 -8.43
C VAL A 79 -0.88 1.21 -6.95
N GLY A 80 -0.82 0.09 -6.22
CA GLY A 80 -0.43 0.05 -4.81
C GLY A 80 0.96 0.61 -4.55
N LYS A 81 1.95 0.25 -5.39
CA LYS A 81 3.30 0.82 -5.32
C LYS A 81 3.27 2.32 -5.52
N ALA A 82 2.59 2.81 -6.56
CA ALA A 82 2.52 4.24 -6.85
C ALA A 82 1.78 5.03 -5.75
N MET A 83 0.63 4.55 -5.27
CA MET A 83 -0.09 5.13 -4.13
C MET A 83 0.81 5.27 -2.90
N ARG A 84 1.59 4.22 -2.58
CA ARG A 84 2.52 4.25 -1.46
C ARG A 84 3.62 5.27 -1.65
N ARG A 85 4.15 5.41 -2.86
CA ARG A 85 5.18 6.41 -3.19
C ARG A 85 4.62 7.82 -3.08
N PHE A 86 3.40 8.07 -3.56
CA PHE A 86 2.71 9.36 -3.39
C PHE A 86 2.47 9.69 -1.91
N SER A 87 1.90 8.75 -1.15
CA SER A 87 1.57 8.95 0.26
C SER A 87 2.83 9.17 1.12
N GLY A 88 3.89 8.38 0.93
CA GLY A 88 5.16 8.55 1.62
C GLY A 88 5.91 9.85 1.27
N ALA A 89 5.57 10.49 0.14
CA ALA A 89 6.06 11.82 -0.20
C ALA A 89 5.17 12.97 0.33
N GLY A 90 4.14 12.65 1.11
CA GLY A 90 3.18 13.60 1.66
C GLY A 90 2.05 14.00 0.69
N LYS A 91 2.01 13.44 -0.52
CA LYS A 91 0.98 13.68 -1.54
C LYS A 91 -0.13 12.64 -1.47
N TRP A 92 -0.77 12.50 -0.31
CA TRP A 92 -1.76 11.45 -0.09
C TRP A 92 -3.00 11.64 -0.97
N GLU A 93 -3.32 12.88 -1.35
CA GLU A 93 -4.37 13.24 -2.29
C GLU A 93 -4.11 12.65 -3.68
N ASP A 94 -2.85 12.54 -4.10
CA ASP A 94 -2.49 11.86 -5.36
C ASP A 94 -2.71 10.35 -5.26
N ALA A 95 -2.52 9.75 -4.08
CA ALA A 95 -2.85 8.34 -3.85
C ALA A 95 -4.37 8.10 -3.89
N VAL A 96 -5.17 9.00 -3.32
CA VAL A 96 -6.64 8.94 -3.41
C VAL A 96 -7.11 9.13 -4.85
N ARG A 97 -6.58 10.13 -5.57
CA ARG A 97 -6.91 10.33 -6.98
C ARG A 97 -6.60 9.10 -7.83
N MET A 98 -5.51 8.41 -7.54
CA MET A 98 -5.18 7.16 -8.24
C MET A 98 -6.19 6.05 -7.97
N PHE A 99 -6.75 5.98 -6.75
CA PHE A 99 -7.86 5.07 -6.46
C PHE A 99 -9.08 5.45 -7.28
N ASP A 100 -9.36 6.75 -7.38
CA ASP A 100 -10.50 7.24 -8.14
C ASP A 100 -10.42 6.94 -9.63
N GLU A 101 -9.19 6.96 -10.16
CA GLU A 101 -8.86 6.68 -11.55
C GLU A 101 -8.71 5.19 -11.88
N LEU A 102 -8.94 4.25 -10.92
CA LEU A 102 -8.79 2.80 -11.13
C LEU A 102 -9.47 2.29 -12.41
N GLY A 103 -10.68 2.78 -12.69
CA GLY A 103 -11.43 2.40 -13.89
C GLY A 103 -10.73 2.78 -15.21
N THR A 104 -9.92 3.84 -15.21
CA THR A 104 -9.12 4.25 -16.39
C THR A 104 -7.95 3.32 -16.67
N PHE A 105 -7.57 2.50 -15.68
CA PHE A 105 -6.56 1.44 -15.79
C PHE A 105 -7.18 0.06 -16.04
N GLY A 106 -8.51 -0.04 -16.21
CA GLY A 106 -9.22 -1.31 -16.34
C GLY A 106 -9.30 -2.09 -15.02
N LEU A 107 -9.13 -1.43 -13.87
CA LEU A 107 -9.20 -2.02 -12.54
C LEU A 107 -10.51 -1.64 -11.84
N GLU A 108 -11.01 -2.55 -11.01
CA GLU A 108 -12.28 -2.36 -10.31
C GLU A 108 -12.09 -1.71 -8.92
N LYS A 109 -13.01 -0.83 -8.55
CA LYS A 109 -13.18 -0.36 -7.17
C LYS A 109 -13.96 -1.43 -6.39
N ASN A 110 -13.27 -2.16 -5.53
CA ASN A 110 -13.84 -3.22 -4.72
C ASN A 110 -13.16 -3.26 -3.33
N THR A 111 -13.51 -4.22 -2.50
CA THR A 111 -12.96 -4.32 -1.13
C THR A 111 -11.44 -4.46 -1.13
N GLU A 112 -10.85 -5.14 -2.11
CA GLU A 112 -9.39 -5.31 -2.20
C GLU A 112 -8.70 -3.99 -2.53
N SER A 113 -9.16 -3.28 -3.55
CA SER A 113 -8.56 -2.00 -3.93
C SER A 113 -8.82 -0.89 -2.90
N MET A 114 -9.97 -0.90 -2.23
CA MET A 114 -10.23 -0.03 -1.08
C MET A 114 -9.25 -0.33 0.06
N ASN A 115 -9.09 -1.61 0.43
CA ASN A 115 -8.14 -2.00 1.47
C ASN A 115 -6.71 -1.64 1.13
N LEU A 116 -6.32 -1.70 -0.15
CA LEU A 116 -5.01 -1.25 -0.61
C LEU A 116 -4.79 0.24 -0.37
N LEU A 117 -5.77 1.10 -0.71
CA LEU A 117 -5.70 2.53 -0.44
C LEU A 117 -5.60 2.81 1.07
N LEU A 118 -6.51 2.22 1.86
CA LEU A 118 -6.57 2.46 3.30
C LEU A 118 -5.30 1.98 4.01
N ASP A 119 -4.80 0.80 3.67
CA ASP A 119 -3.54 0.25 4.21
C ASP A 119 -2.36 1.15 3.86
N THR A 120 -2.32 1.66 2.62
CA THR A 120 -1.29 2.60 2.18
C THR A 120 -1.30 3.87 3.02
N LEU A 121 -2.46 4.51 3.18
CA LEU A 121 -2.59 5.74 3.97
C LEU A 121 -2.22 5.50 5.44
N CYS A 122 -2.73 4.44 6.06
CA CYS A 122 -2.44 4.10 7.44
C CYS A 122 -0.94 3.82 7.67
N LYS A 123 -0.29 3.08 6.76
CA LYS A 123 1.15 2.77 6.86
C LYS A 123 2.02 4.01 6.77
N GLU A 124 1.62 5.00 5.98
CA GLU A 124 2.33 6.28 5.83
C GLU A 124 1.88 7.34 6.86
N GLY A 125 1.14 6.94 7.90
CA GLY A 125 0.77 7.80 9.02
C GLY A 125 -0.38 8.76 8.73
N LYS A 126 -1.21 8.45 7.73
CA LYS A 126 -2.37 9.24 7.29
C LYS A 126 -3.70 8.62 7.72
N VAL A 127 -3.74 7.99 8.89
CA VAL A 127 -4.93 7.28 9.39
C VAL A 127 -6.12 8.20 9.60
N GLU A 128 -5.87 9.44 10.05
CA GLU A 128 -6.92 10.46 10.22
C GLU A 128 -7.54 10.88 8.88
N GLN A 129 -6.76 10.90 7.78
CA GLN A 129 -7.27 11.14 6.43
C GLN A 129 -7.95 9.89 5.84
N ALA A 130 -7.44 8.69 6.16
CA ALA A 130 -8.01 7.44 5.69
C ALA A 130 -9.42 7.20 6.25
N ARG A 131 -9.72 7.67 7.47
CA ARG A 131 -11.00 7.41 8.14
C ARG A 131 -12.20 8.04 7.42
N PRO A 132 -12.22 9.34 7.07
CA PRO A 132 -13.29 9.93 6.26
C PRO A 132 -13.47 9.23 4.91
N ILE A 133 -12.38 8.88 4.23
CA ILE A 133 -12.42 8.17 2.94
C ILE A 133 -13.11 6.81 3.11
N PHE A 134 -12.78 6.06 4.15
CA PHE A 134 -13.47 4.81 4.45
C PHE A 134 -14.98 5.02 4.69
N LEU A 135 -15.37 6.06 5.42
CA LEU A 135 -16.78 6.35 5.68
C LEU A 135 -17.55 6.69 4.41
N GLU A 136 -16.90 7.35 3.44
CA GLU A 136 -17.47 7.59 2.11
C GLU A 136 -17.60 6.28 1.32
N LEU A 137 -16.51 5.51 1.22
CA LEU A 137 -16.46 4.30 0.39
C LEU A 137 -17.33 3.16 0.92
N LYS A 138 -17.50 3.04 2.24
CA LYS A 138 -18.26 1.93 2.84
C LYS A 138 -19.75 1.91 2.48
N SER A 139 -20.27 3.02 1.94
CA SER A 139 -21.65 3.10 1.42
C SER A 139 -21.84 2.32 0.12
N HIS A 140 -20.76 2.05 -0.62
CA HIS A 140 -20.79 1.41 -1.94
C HIS A 140 -19.85 0.19 -2.05
N ILE A 141 -18.84 0.08 -1.18
CA ILE A 141 -17.88 -1.01 -1.13
C ILE A 141 -17.93 -1.64 0.27
N LEU A 142 -18.33 -2.91 0.36
CA LEU A 142 -18.47 -3.57 1.65
C LEU A 142 -17.09 -3.78 2.30
N PRO A 143 -16.90 -3.33 3.56
CA PRO A 143 -15.70 -3.66 4.31
C PRO A 143 -15.66 -5.13 4.71
N ASN A 144 -14.48 -5.60 5.05
CA ASN A 144 -14.27 -6.91 5.66
C ASN A 144 -13.43 -6.79 6.94
N ALA A 145 -13.20 -7.92 7.62
CA ALA A 145 -12.37 -7.96 8.83
C ALA A 145 -10.98 -7.33 8.63
N TYR A 146 -10.38 -7.46 7.44
CA TYR A 146 -9.09 -6.86 7.13
C TYR A 146 -9.15 -5.33 7.09
N THR A 147 -10.25 -4.74 6.60
CA THR A 147 -10.48 -3.28 6.62
C THR A 147 -10.38 -2.70 8.03
N PHE A 148 -10.99 -3.34 9.02
CA PHE A 148 -10.93 -2.88 10.40
C PHE A 148 -9.55 -3.07 11.03
N ASN A 149 -8.88 -4.18 10.72
CA ASN A 149 -7.51 -4.42 11.19
C ASN A 149 -6.50 -3.39 10.66
N ILE A 150 -6.69 -2.89 9.42
CA ILE A 150 -5.90 -1.77 8.88
C ILE A 150 -6.01 -0.54 9.80
N PHE A 151 -7.22 -0.17 10.21
CA PHE A 151 -7.46 0.97 11.08
C PHE A 151 -6.92 0.75 12.48
N ILE A 152 -7.17 -0.42 13.10
CA ILE A 152 -6.63 -0.75 14.43
C ILE A 152 -5.09 -0.56 14.43
N HIS A 153 -4.40 -1.10 13.42
CA HIS A 153 -2.96 -0.92 13.28
C HIS A 153 -2.56 0.55 13.05
N GLY A 154 -3.29 1.25 12.17
CA GLY A 154 -3.06 2.68 11.90
C GLY A 154 -3.18 3.56 13.13
N TRP A 155 -4.24 3.38 13.92
CA TRP A 155 -4.51 4.12 15.15
C TRP A 155 -3.46 3.85 16.24
N CYS A 156 -3.11 2.58 16.47
CA CYS A 156 -2.03 2.23 17.39
C CYS A 156 -0.69 2.86 16.99
N LYS A 157 -0.37 2.90 15.69
CA LYS A 157 0.85 3.56 15.18
C LYS A 157 0.82 5.08 15.37
N ALA A 158 -0.35 5.69 15.33
CA ALA A 158 -0.56 7.12 15.60
C ALA A 158 -0.65 7.46 17.11
N ASN A 159 -0.48 6.48 18.00
CA ASN A 159 -0.70 6.61 19.45
C ASN A 159 -2.14 7.02 19.85
N LEU A 160 -3.12 6.69 19.02
CA LEU A 160 -4.55 6.94 19.24
C LEU A 160 -5.27 5.64 19.61
N VAL A 161 -4.90 5.02 20.73
CA VAL A 161 -5.40 3.68 21.11
C VAL A 161 -6.91 3.62 21.36
N ASP A 162 -7.51 4.73 21.80
CA ASP A 162 -8.96 4.78 22.04
C ASP A 162 -9.74 4.60 20.72
N GLU A 163 -9.24 5.17 19.62
CA GLU A 163 -9.79 4.95 18.27
C GLU A 163 -9.58 3.50 17.80
N ALA A 164 -8.49 2.86 18.21
CA ALA A 164 -8.25 1.45 17.92
C ALA A 164 -9.27 0.55 18.63
N HIS A 165 -9.56 0.82 19.91
CA HIS A 165 -10.62 0.14 20.66
C HIS A 165 -11.99 0.38 20.06
N TRP A 166 -12.30 1.63 19.70
CA TRP A 166 -13.57 1.95 19.07
C TRP A 166 -13.72 1.21 17.73
N THR A 167 -12.66 1.13 16.93
CA THR A 167 -12.63 0.34 15.68
C THR A 167 -12.82 -1.16 15.95
N LEU A 168 -12.26 -1.69 17.03
CA LEU A 168 -12.48 -3.09 17.46
C LEU A 168 -13.96 -3.35 17.78
N GLN A 169 -14.65 -2.40 18.42
CA GLN A 169 -16.09 -2.51 18.68
C GLN A 169 -16.92 -2.33 17.40
N GLU A 170 -16.55 -1.40 16.51
CA GLU A 170 -17.18 -1.24 15.20
C GLU A 170 -17.11 -2.55 14.40
N MET A 171 -15.95 -3.22 14.39
CA MET A 171 -15.75 -4.54 13.77
C MET A 171 -16.76 -5.57 14.29
N LYS A 172 -16.94 -5.66 15.62
CA LYS A 172 -17.95 -6.54 16.25
C LYS A 172 -19.37 -6.17 15.85
N GLY A 173 -19.69 -4.87 15.80
CA GLY A 173 -20.99 -4.37 15.35
C GLY A 173 -21.32 -4.73 13.89
N HIS A 174 -20.29 -4.90 13.05
CA HIS A 174 -20.41 -5.42 11.69
C HIS A 174 -20.42 -6.97 11.61
N ALA A 175 -20.60 -7.66 12.75
CA ALA A 175 -20.58 -9.12 12.87
C ALA A 175 -19.24 -9.77 12.47
N PHE A 176 -18.15 -9.00 12.40
CA PHE A 176 -16.80 -9.56 12.26
C PHE A 176 -16.24 -9.88 13.64
N ARG A 177 -15.76 -11.11 13.83
CA ARG A 177 -15.11 -11.51 15.07
C ARG A 177 -13.67 -10.98 15.07
N PRO A 178 -13.26 -10.19 16.07
CA PRO A 178 -11.85 -9.88 16.26
C PRO A 178 -11.02 -11.16 16.33
N CYS A 179 -9.83 -11.12 15.73
CA CYS A 179 -8.92 -12.26 15.71
C CYS A 179 -7.63 -11.92 16.45
N VAL A 180 -6.69 -12.88 16.47
CA VAL A 180 -5.38 -12.73 17.10
C VAL A 180 -4.71 -11.43 16.65
N ILE A 181 -4.77 -11.10 15.35
CA ILE A 181 -4.17 -9.88 14.80
C ILE A 181 -4.80 -8.61 15.40
N SER A 182 -6.13 -8.57 15.54
CA SER A 182 -6.85 -7.42 16.08
C SER A 182 -6.42 -7.12 17.51
N TYR A 183 -6.40 -8.14 18.36
CA TYR A 183 -6.04 -8.01 19.77
C TYR A 183 -4.53 -7.82 19.97
N SER A 184 -3.69 -8.63 19.30
CA SER A 184 -2.24 -8.57 19.46
C SER A 184 -1.68 -7.18 19.09
N THR A 185 -2.33 -6.49 18.16
CA THR A 185 -1.95 -5.12 17.76
C THR A 185 -2.14 -4.13 18.90
N ILE A 186 -3.29 -4.16 19.59
CA ILE A 186 -3.60 -3.28 20.72
C ILE A 186 -2.78 -3.69 21.96
N ILE A 187 -2.62 -5.00 22.20
CA ILE A 187 -1.77 -5.52 23.28
C ILE A 187 -0.33 -5.04 23.11
N LEU A 188 0.23 -5.16 21.90
CA LEU A 188 1.59 -4.69 21.61
C LEU A 188 1.74 -3.19 21.86
N PHE A 189 0.71 -2.40 21.57
CA PHE A 189 0.69 -0.98 21.93
C PHE A 189 0.82 -0.79 23.45
N TYR A 190 0.00 -1.46 24.26
CA TYR A 190 0.08 -1.34 25.72
C TYR A 190 1.36 -1.88 26.33
N CYS A 191 1.94 -2.95 25.76
CA CYS A 191 3.27 -3.44 26.14
C CYS A 191 4.33 -2.34 25.97
N ARG A 192 4.30 -1.59 24.86
CA ARG A 192 5.23 -0.49 24.61
C ARG A 192 5.03 0.69 25.55
N GLN A 193 3.82 0.85 26.09
CA GLN A 193 3.47 1.86 27.09
C GLN A 193 3.63 1.37 28.54
N TYR A 194 4.12 0.14 28.75
CA TYR A 194 4.23 -0.51 30.07
C TYR A 194 2.91 -0.61 30.85
N ASN A 195 1.77 -0.55 30.16
CA ASN A 195 0.45 -0.67 30.77
C ASN A 195 0.02 -2.15 30.82
N PHE A 196 0.65 -2.92 31.71
CA PHE A 196 0.39 -4.35 31.82
C PHE A 196 -1.01 -4.69 32.34
N ALA A 197 -1.66 -3.79 33.08
CA ALA A 197 -3.04 -3.96 33.50
C ALA A 197 -3.96 -4.12 32.27
N LYS A 198 -3.81 -3.24 31.26
CA LYS A 198 -4.56 -3.33 30.01
C LYS A 198 -4.15 -4.51 29.12
N VAL A 199 -2.89 -4.94 29.21
CA VAL A 199 -2.45 -6.17 28.52
C VAL A 199 -3.21 -7.38 29.03
N TYR A 200 -3.25 -7.59 30.35
CA TYR A 200 -3.95 -8.74 30.93
C TYR A 200 -5.46 -8.68 30.70
N GLU A 201 -6.08 -7.49 30.82
CA GLU A 201 -7.51 -7.29 30.50
C GLU A 201 -7.85 -7.74 29.07
N LEU A 202 -7.01 -7.41 28.09
CA LEU A 202 -7.23 -7.82 26.70
C LEU A 202 -6.95 -9.30 26.44
N LEU A 203 -6.00 -9.91 27.16
CA LEU A 203 -5.74 -11.35 27.08
C LEU A 203 -6.92 -12.15 27.64
N ASP A 204 -7.50 -11.72 28.76
CA ASP A 204 -8.70 -12.33 29.32
C ASP A 204 -9.90 -12.18 28.36
N GLU A 205 -10.04 -11.01 27.70
CA GLU A 205 -11.07 -10.80 26.67
C GLU A 205 -10.85 -11.73 25.47
N MET A 206 -9.62 -11.89 25.00
CA MET A 206 -9.25 -12.81 23.91
C MET A 206 -9.69 -14.25 24.21
N GLU A 207 -9.39 -14.76 25.41
CA GLU A 207 -9.81 -16.11 25.83
C GLU A 207 -11.33 -16.23 25.92
N ALA A 208 -12.00 -15.25 26.53
CA ALA A 208 -13.46 -15.24 26.65
C ALA A 208 -14.18 -15.21 25.28
N GLN A 209 -13.56 -14.62 24.26
CA GLN A 209 -14.07 -14.59 22.88
C GLN A 209 -13.66 -15.83 22.06
N GLY A 210 -12.99 -16.81 22.65
CA GLY A 210 -12.55 -18.03 21.97
C GLY A 210 -11.41 -17.78 20.97
N CYS A 211 -10.62 -16.73 21.19
CA CYS A 211 -9.48 -16.35 20.36
C CYS A 211 -8.20 -16.28 21.23
N PRO A 212 -7.70 -17.41 21.75
CA PRO A 212 -6.57 -17.42 22.66
C PRO A 212 -5.29 -16.86 22.00
N PRO A 213 -4.34 -16.35 22.80
CA PRO A 213 -3.08 -15.75 22.34
C PRO A 213 -2.18 -16.67 21.52
#